data_AF-A0A3N6H540-F1
#
_entry.id   AF-A0A3N6H540-F1
#
_cell.length_a   1.000
_cell.length_b   1.000
_cell.length_c   1.000
_cell.angle_alpha   90.00
_cell.angle_beta   90.00
_cell.angle_gamma   90.00
#
_symmetry.space_group_name_H-M   'P 1'
#
loop_
_entity.id
_entity.type
_entity.pdbx_description
1 polymer ?
#
loop_
_entity_poly.entity_id
_entity_poly.type
_entity_poly.pdbx_seq_one_letter_code
_entity_poly.pdbx_strand_id
1 'polypeptide(L)'
;MQSDHTEPRPSTSWADHEIMWCLTFTHNLDPSELLTRYGARPEEARLLDPQEAYGLGQRIGDEGLAATVLRVGAIGDWSFCLEQWGWLGSTTALLTRLSQGTETLSLQQDARGQQRFRFWRDGHLAERFEPGMLSTRPEPPRPWWDAVELRRSEAAEDFPGWDPVLRAVSEHTEATLSNEMVNSRLLTVLLPENSQGYGPPPPRTMKSLGYGLRLTQTDPPPAA
;
A
#
# COMPACT_ATOMS: atom_id res chain seq x y z
N MET A 1 -12.23 -37.71 -8.86
CA MET A 1 -11.99 -36.53 -8.01
C MET A 1 -10.85 -35.75 -8.65
N GLN A 2 -11.20 -34.77 -9.47
CA GLN A 2 -10.22 -33.78 -9.94
C GLN A 2 -10.03 -32.81 -8.78
N SER A 3 -8.81 -32.75 -8.25
CA SER A 3 -8.41 -31.69 -7.32
C SER A 3 -8.50 -30.38 -8.07
N ASP A 4 -9.41 -29.53 -7.61
CA ASP A 4 -9.51 -28.14 -8.05
C ASP A 4 -8.21 -27.46 -7.61
N HIS A 5 -7.23 -27.38 -8.51
CA HIS A 5 -6.05 -26.55 -8.33
C HIS A 5 -6.50 -25.11 -8.58
N THR A 6 -7.26 -24.56 -7.63
CA THR A 6 -7.52 -23.13 -7.59
C THR A 6 -6.18 -22.46 -7.37
N GLU A 7 -5.63 -21.84 -8.41
CA GLU A 7 -4.45 -21.00 -8.26
C GLU A 7 -4.68 -20.01 -7.11
N PRO A 8 -3.67 -19.78 -6.25
CA PRO A 8 -3.82 -18.83 -5.16
C PRO A 8 -4.11 -17.45 -5.74
N ARG A 9 -5.36 -16.99 -5.56
CA ARG A 9 -5.75 -15.63 -5.94
C ARG A 9 -5.11 -14.63 -4.97
N PRO A 10 -4.63 -13.48 -5.46
CA PRO A 10 -4.29 -12.37 -4.59
C PRO A 10 -5.53 -12.00 -3.78
N SER A 11 -5.35 -11.70 -2.50
CA SER A 11 -6.43 -11.20 -1.66
C SER A 11 -6.15 -9.75 -1.30
N THR A 12 -7.21 -8.95 -1.25
CA THR A 12 -7.17 -7.53 -0.89
C THR A 12 -7.63 -7.27 0.53
N SER A 13 -7.99 -8.30 1.32
CA SER A 13 -8.60 -8.07 2.65
C SER A 13 -7.70 -7.34 3.63
N TRP A 14 -6.38 -7.38 3.41
CA TRP A 14 -5.41 -6.57 4.15
C TRP A 14 -5.55 -5.07 3.87
N ALA A 15 -6.06 -4.67 2.71
CA ALA A 15 -6.25 -3.28 2.30
C ALA A 15 -7.57 -2.67 2.82
N ASP A 16 -8.55 -3.50 3.17
CA ASP A 16 -9.90 -3.06 3.56
C ASP A 16 -9.93 -2.28 4.89
N HIS A 17 -8.91 -2.47 5.72
CA HIS A 17 -8.80 -1.87 7.05
C HIS A 17 -7.99 -0.56 7.06
N GLU A 18 -7.40 -0.19 5.91
CA GLU A 18 -6.48 0.93 5.79
C GLU A 18 -7.09 2.07 4.95
N ILE A 19 -7.27 3.23 5.59
CA ILE A 19 -7.89 4.40 4.95
C ILE A 19 -6.93 5.05 3.95
N MET A 20 -5.61 4.88 4.11
CA MET A 20 -4.59 5.40 3.21
C MET A 20 -3.33 4.52 3.29
N TRP A 21 -2.86 4.07 2.13
CA TRP A 21 -1.66 3.24 2.04
C TRP A 21 -1.00 3.35 0.66
N CYS A 22 0.29 3.04 0.62
CA CYS A 22 0.99 2.72 -0.62
C CYS A 22 1.55 1.29 -0.52
N LEU A 23 1.48 0.56 -1.62
CA LEU A 23 2.17 -0.72 -1.79
C LEU A 23 3.11 -0.57 -2.97
N THR A 24 4.40 -0.75 -2.73
CA THR A 24 5.39 -0.78 -3.81
C THR A 24 5.96 -2.18 -3.97
N PHE A 25 6.27 -2.56 -5.21
CA PHE A 25 7.08 -3.72 -5.55
C PHE A 25 8.30 -3.21 -6.31
N THR A 26 9.50 -3.61 -5.93
CA THR A 26 10.73 -3.25 -6.65
C THR A 26 11.55 -4.51 -6.93
N HIS A 27 11.89 -4.69 -8.20
CA HIS A 27 12.58 -5.87 -8.69
C HIS A 27 14.06 -5.85 -8.32
N ASN A 28 14.64 -7.03 -8.05
CA ASN A 28 16.06 -7.24 -7.77
C ASN A 28 16.65 -6.38 -6.65
N LEU A 29 15.83 -6.04 -5.65
CA LEU A 29 16.31 -5.46 -4.39
C LEU A 29 16.02 -6.42 -3.25
N ASP A 30 16.92 -6.52 -2.29
CA ASP A 30 16.60 -7.12 -1.01
C ASP A 30 15.83 -6.12 -0.11
N PRO A 31 15.13 -6.60 0.94
CA PRO A 31 14.37 -5.77 1.86
C PRO A 31 15.16 -4.62 2.52
N SER A 32 16.43 -4.82 2.83
CA SER A 32 17.26 -3.80 3.51
C SER A 32 17.70 -2.71 2.54
N GLU A 33 18.06 -3.08 1.31
CA GLU A 33 18.31 -2.12 0.24
C GLU A 33 17.04 -1.33 -0.09
N LEU A 34 15.87 -1.97 -0.10
CA LEU A 34 14.60 -1.27 -0.29
C LEU A 34 14.37 -0.21 0.79
N LEU A 35 14.57 -0.55 2.07
CA LEU A 35 14.48 0.41 3.19
C LEU A 35 15.47 1.56 3.04
N THR A 36 16.70 1.26 2.63
CA THR A 36 17.73 2.28 2.36
C THR A 36 17.28 3.25 1.28
N ARG A 37 16.65 2.76 0.19
CA ARG A 37 16.08 3.64 -0.85
C ARG A 37 14.89 4.45 -0.35
N TYR A 38 14.07 3.91 0.55
CA TYR A 38 13.06 4.71 1.27
C TYR A 38 13.68 5.81 2.15
N GLY A 39 14.99 5.76 2.40
CA GLY A 39 15.71 6.68 3.27
C GLY A 39 15.59 6.31 4.75
N ALA A 40 15.17 5.08 5.03
CA ALA A 40 15.23 4.49 6.35
C ALA A 40 16.60 3.84 6.58
N ARG A 41 16.88 3.57 7.85
CA ARG A 41 18.07 2.86 8.31
C ARG A 41 17.70 1.40 8.60
N PRO A 42 18.18 0.43 7.79
CA PRO A 42 17.81 -0.98 7.98
C PRO A 42 18.16 -1.53 9.37
N GLU A 43 19.20 -0.99 10.01
CA GLU A 43 19.62 -1.37 11.37
C GLU A 43 18.63 -0.94 12.46
N GLU A 44 17.74 0.02 12.18
CA GLU A 44 16.68 0.45 13.09
C GLU A 44 15.41 -0.40 12.93
N ALA A 45 15.34 -1.22 11.87
CA ALA A 45 14.18 -2.02 11.54
C ALA A 45 14.06 -3.27 12.42
N ARG A 46 12.82 -3.70 12.68
CA ARG A 46 12.49 -4.82 13.56
C ARG A 46 11.46 -5.72 12.89
N LEU A 47 11.54 -7.03 13.11
CA LEU A 47 10.50 -7.95 12.68
C LEU A 47 9.27 -7.78 13.56
N LEU A 48 8.22 -7.15 13.01
CA LEU A 48 6.96 -6.87 13.70
C LEU A 48 5.79 -7.50 12.94
N ASP A 49 4.84 -8.04 13.69
CA ASP A 49 3.53 -8.37 13.15
C ASP A 49 2.70 -7.09 12.88
N PRO A 50 1.55 -7.17 12.17
CA PRO A 50 0.74 -5.99 11.85
C PRO A 50 0.28 -5.20 13.09
N GLN A 51 -0.07 -5.88 14.18
CA GLN A 51 -0.59 -5.23 15.38
C GLN A 51 0.51 -4.47 16.11
N GLU A 52 1.71 -5.04 16.20
CA GLU A 52 2.88 -4.38 16.76
C GLU A 52 3.31 -3.18 15.92
N ALA A 53 3.34 -3.32 14.59
CA ALA A 53 3.63 -2.23 13.67
C ALA A 53 2.60 -1.10 13.79
N TYR A 54 1.33 -1.45 13.93
CA TYR A 54 0.25 -0.49 14.12
C TYR A 54 0.41 0.27 15.46
N GLY A 55 0.63 -0.45 16.56
CA GLY A 55 0.88 0.15 17.87
C GLY A 55 2.16 1.01 17.91
N LEU A 56 3.13 0.76 17.03
CA LEU A 56 4.30 1.59 16.87
C LEU A 56 3.96 2.96 16.26
N GLY A 57 3.18 3.01 15.17
CA GLY A 57 2.78 4.27 14.57
C GLY A 57 1.78 5.07 15.41
N GLN A 58 0.86 4.41 16.13
CA GLN A 58 -0.07 5.10 17.04
C GLN A 58 0.68 5.89 18.13
N ARG A 59 1.68 5.27 18.79
CA ARG A 59 2.45 5.94 19.84
C ARG A 59 3.14 7.21 19.35
N ILE A 60 3.69 7.18 18.13
CA ILE A 60 4.29 8.36 17.51
C ILE A 60 3.24 9.45 17.25
N GLY A 61 2.05 9.05 16.79
CA GLY A 61 0.92 9.97 16.60
C GLY A 61 0.46 10.62 17.92
N ASP A 62 0.41 9.86 19.01
CA ASP A 62 0.04 10.33 20.35
C ASP A 62 1.07 11.33 20.91
N GLU A 63 2.34 11.19 20.52
CA GLU A 63 3.42 12.14 20.82
C GLU A 63 3.38 13.41 19.93
N GLY A 64 2.38 13.53 19.05
CA GLY A 64 2.21 14.68 18.15
C GLY A 64 3.20 14.70 16.98
N LEU A 65 3.90 13.59 16.75
CA LEU A 65 4.84 13.45 15.65
C LEU A 65 4.17 12.80 14.45
N ALA A 66 4.64 13.17 13.26
CA ALA A 66 4.20 12.55 12.02
C ALA A 66 5.28 11.59 11.52
N ALA A 67 4.91 10.33 11.32
CA ALA A 67 5.79 9.31 10.78
C ALA A 67 5.02 8.36 9.87
N THR A 68 5.79 7.75 8.98
CA THR A 68 5.38 6.69 8.08
C THR A 68 5.83 5.36 8.67
N VAL A 69 4.95 4.36 8.69
CA VAL A 69 5.35 2.97 9.01
C VAL A 69 5.60 2.23 7.70
N LEU A 70 6.83 1.75 7.54
CA LEU A 70 7.24 0.92 6.42
C LEU A 70 7.33 -0.53 6.88
N ARG A 71 6.59 -1.43 6.25
CA ARG A 71 6.66 -2.88 6.47
C ARG A 71 7.14 -3.54 5.18
N VAL A 72 8.31 -4.14 5.21
CA VAL A 72 8.99 -4.67 4.02
C VAL A 72 9.14 -6.17 4.08
N GLY A 73 8.90 -6.83 2.94
CA GLY A 73 9.15 -8.24 2.72
C GLY A 73 9.70 -8.52 1.33
N ALA A 74 10.00 -9.79 1.07
CA ALA A 74 10.43 -10.28 -0.23
C ALA A 74 9.41 -11.28 -0.78
N ILE A 75 9.31 -11.35 -2.10
CA ILE A 75 8.47 -12.27 -2.85
C ILE A 75 9.11 -12.58 -4.21
N GLY A 76 9.59 -13.81 -4.40
CA GLY A 76 10.39 -14.15 -5.59
C GLY A 76 11.60 -13.21 -5.72
N ASP A 77 11.81 -12.66 -6.92
CA ASP A 77 12.87 -11.68 -7.21
C ASP A 77 12.47 -10.23 -6.88
N TRP A 78 11.36 -10.03 -6.18
CA TRP A 78 10.83 -8.72 -5.82
C TRP A 78 10.90 -8.49 -4.31
N SER A 79 11.19 -7.26 -3.91
CA SER A 79 10.86 -6.78 -2.57
C SER A 79 9.63 -5.90 -2.62
N PHE A 80 8.78 -5.99 -1.61
CA PHE A 80 7.60 -5.14 -1.48
C PHE A 80 7.63 -4.34 -0.20
N CYS A 81 7.06 -3.13 -0.23
CA CYS A 81 6.87 -2.29 0.94
C CYS A 81 5.40 -1.91 1.07
N LEU A 82 4.78 -2.29 2.20
CA LEU A 82 3.52 -1.73 2.64
C LEU A 82 3.81 -0.48 3.48
N GLU A 83 3.36 0.65 2.99
CA GLU A 83 3.46 1.95 3.64
C GLU A 83 2.12 2.33 4.25
N GLN A 84 2.11 2.54 5.56
CA GLN A 84 0.96 3.04 6.32
C GLN A 84 1.24 4.45 6.83
N TRP A 85 0.18 5.28 6.85
CA TRP A 85 0.16 6.66 7.36
C TRP A 85 1.02 7.69 6.63
N GLY A 86 1.76 7.29 5.60
CA GLY A 86 2.51 8.16 4.71
C GLY A 86 1.98 8.15 3.26
N TRP A 87 2.64 8.93 2.40
CA TRP A 87 2.39 8.96 0.95
C TRP A 87 3.67 8.86 0.11
N LEU A 88 4.81 8.52 0.72
CA LEU A 88 6.12 8.51 0.08
C LEU A 88 6.15 7.63 -1.16
N GLY A 89 5.55 6.45 -1.10
CA GLY A 89 5.37 5.47 -2.17
C GLY A 89 4.52 5.97 -3.34
N SER A 90 3.96 7.18 -3.25
CA SER A 90 3.29 7.87 -4.36
C SER A 90 4.08 9.05 -4.93
N THR A 91 5.19 9.44 -4.31
CA THR A 91 5.98 10.59 -4.72
C THR A 91 6.90 10.25 -5.90
N THR A 92 6.99 11.17 -6.86
CA THR A 92 7.92 11.05 -7.99
C THR A 92 9.36 10.85 -7.53
N ALA A 93 9.80 11.58 -6.50
CA ALA A 93 11.17 11.50 -6.01
C ALA A 93 11.53 10.11 -5.48
N LEU A 94 10.67 9.51 -4.65
CA LEU A 94 10.91 8.16 -4.17
C LEU A 94 10.80 7.14 -5.30
N LEU A 95 9.77 7.20 -6.14
CA LEU A 95 9.58 6.22 -7.22
C LEU A 95 10.69 6.27 -8.27
N THR A 96 11.24 7.47 -8.53
CA THR A 96 12.45 7.65 -9.33
C THR A 96 13.63 6.92 -8.70
N ARG A 97 13.81 7.03 -7.37
CA ARG A 97 14.91 6.40 -6.65
C ARG A 97 14.75 4.87 -6.55
N LEU A 98 13.55 4.39 -6.25
CA LEU A 98 13.24 2.96 -6.15
C LEU A 98 13.53 2.24 -7.45
N SER A 99 13.12 2.83 -8.57
CA SER A 99 13.28 2.23 -9.90
C SER A 99 14.67 2.43 -10.53
N GLN A 100 15.63 3.08 -9.88
CA GLN A 100 16.97 3.24 -10.48
C GLN A 100 17.65 1.89 -10.72
N GLY A 101 18.02 1.62 -11.98
CA GLY A 101 18.66 0.38 -12.41
C GLY A 101 17.76 -0.85 -12.37
N THR A 102 16.44 -0.67 -12.26
CA THR A 102 15.44 -1.74 -12.13
C THR A 102 14.05 -1.21 -12.49
N GLU A 103 13.00 -1.87 -12.03
CA GLU A 103 11.63 -1.43 -12.14
C GLU A 103 10.88 -1.46 -10.81
N THR A 104 9.91 -0.55 -10.70
CA THR A 104 9.06 -0.38 -9.51
C THR A 104 7.61 -0.23 -9.92
N LEU A 105 6.74 -0.99 -9.26
CA LEU A 105 5.29 -0.87 -9.30
C LEU A 105 4.83 -0.14 -8.04
N SER A 106 3.86 0.76 -8.17
CA SER A 106 3.27 1.50 -7.06
C SER A 106 1.76 1.50 -7.16
N LEU A 107 1.13 0.96 -6.13
CA LEU A 107 -0.30 0.98 -5.90
C LEU A 107 -0.55 1.91 -4.72
N GLN A 108 -1.51 2.82 -4.87
CA GLN A 108 -1.83 3.79 -3.86
C GLN A 108 -3.34 3.90 -3.69
N GLN A 109 -3.79 3.83 -2.44
CA GLN A 109 -5.11 4.27 -2.03
C GLN A 109 -4.99 5.51 -1.14
N ASP A 110 -5.67 6.59 -1.49
CA ASP A 110 -5.73 7.78 -0.64
C ASP A 110 -6.93 7.76 0.32
N ALA A 111 -6.97 8.73 1.24
CA ALA A 111 -8.05 8.85 2.23
C ALA A 111 -9.45 9.13 1.66
N ARG A 112 -9.57 9.37 0.35
CA ARG A 112 -10.84 9.51 -0.38
C ARG A 112 -11.21 8.23 -1.13
N GLY A 113 -10.42 7.18 -1.00
CA GLY A 113 -10.57 5.92 -1.73
C GLY A 113 -10.10 5.99 -3.18
N GLN A 114 -9.39 7.04 -3.60
CA GLN A 114 -8.87 7.11 -4.97
C GLN A 114 -7.70 6.14 -5.12
N GLN A 115 -7.81 5.28 -6.14
CA GLN A 115 -6.82 4.25 -6.45
C GLN A 115 -5.94 4.70 -7.60
N ARG A 116 -4.62 4.64 -7.41
CA ARG A 116 -3.64 5.00 -8.45
C ARG A 116 -2.61 3.90 -8.63
N PHE A 117 -2.43 3.48 -9.88
CA PHE A 117 -1.35 2.59 -10.30
C PHE A 117 -0.27 3.39 -11.02
N ARG A 118 1.00 3.05 -10.77
CA ARG A 118 2.15 3.60 -11.47
C ARG A 118 3.20 2.51 -11.71
N PHE A 119 3.76 2.50 -12.91
CA PHE A 119 4.90 1.68 -13.28
C PHE A 119 6.08 2.57 -13.65
N TRP A 120 7.22 2.31 -13.01
CA TRP A 120 8.47 3.02 -13.19
C TRP A 120 9.58 2.07 -13.60
N ARG A 121 10.46 2.53 -14.49
CA ARG A 121 11.64 1.78 -14.93
C ARG A 121 12.81 2.74 -15.09
N ASP A 122 13.96 2.37 -14.51
CA ASP A 122 15.20 3.15 -14.58
C ASP A 122 15.01 4.63 -14.25
N GLY A 123 14.25 4.92 -13.19
CA GLY A 123 13.97 6.28 -12.75
C GLY A 123 12.93 7.05 -13.56
N HIS A 124 12.32 6.44 -14.58
CA HIS A 124 11.35 7.09 -15.44
C HIS A 124 9.96 6.50 -15.24
N LEU A 125 8.96 7.38 -15.23
CA LEU A 125 7.56 6.97 -15.23
C LEU A 125 7.22 6.40 -16.62
N ALA A 126 6.93 5.09 -16.66
CA ALA A 126 6.55 4.40 -17.89
C ALA A 126 5.02 4.40 -18.08
N GLU A 127 4.26 4.19 -17.01
CA GLU A 127 2.79 4.18 -17.09
C GLU A 127 2.14 4.65 -15.79
N ARG A 128 1.01 5.35 -15.86
CA ARG A 128 0.18 5.72 -14.70
C ARG A 128 -1.30 5.81 -15.06
N PHE A 129 -2.17 5.40 -14.15
CA PHE A 129 -3.62 5.56 -14.32
C PHE A 129 -4.37 5.30 -13.01
N GLU A 130 -5.67 5.60 -13.01
CA GLU A 130 -6.63 5.19 -11.99
C GLU A 130 -7.46 4.02 -12.54
N PRO A 131 -7.38 2.81 -11.96
CA PRO A 131 -8.10 1.63 -12.45
C PRO A 131 -9.61 1.87 -12.57
N GLY A 132 -10.20 1.51 -13.72
CA GLY A 132 -11.63 1.73 -13.98
C GLY A 132 -12.02 3.18 -14.30
N MET A 133 -11.08 4.12 -14.32
CA MET A 133 -11.35 5.52 -14.64
C MET A 133 -10.84 5.87 -16.04
N LEU A 134 -11.71 5.73 -17.05
CA LEU A 134 -11.39 5.92 -18.47
C LEU A 134 -10.72 7.28 -18.79
N SER A 135 -11.03 8.32 -18.02
CA SER A 135 -10.42 9.66 -18.19
C SER A 135 -8.92 9.71 -17.87
N THR A 136 -8.39 8.68 -17.21
CA THR A 136 -6.97 8.56 -16.84
C THR A 136 -6.20 7.59 -17.75
N ARG A 137 -6.84 7.09 -18.81
CA ARG A 137 -6.23 6.15 -19.75
C ARG A 137 -4.93 6.71 -20.37
N PRO A 138 -3.81 5.98 -20.31
CA PRO A 138 -2.56 6.38 -20.95
C PRO A 138 -2.62 6.34 -22.48
N GLU A 139 -1.74 7.09 -23.13
CA GLU A 139 -1.49 6.94 -24.56
C GLU A 139 -0.78 5.60 -24.85
N PRO A 140 -1.02 4.95 -26.01
CA PRO A 140 -0.31 3.72 -26.37
C PRO A 140 1.20 3.94 -26.62
N PRO A 141 2.06 2.94 -26.35
CA PRO A 141 1.72 1.63 -25.77
C PRO A 141 1.38 1.72 -24.27
N ARG A 142 0.37 0.96 -23.83
CA ARG A 142 -0.20 0.99 -22.46
C ARG A 142 -0.45 -0.42 -21.87
N PRO A 143 0.57 -1.28 -21.83
CA PRO A 143 0.40 -2.69 -21.49
C PRO A 143 -0.21 -2.92 -20.11
N TRP A 144 0.05 -2.06 -19.12
CA TRP A 144 -0.53 -2.23 -17.77
C TRP A 144 -2.03 -1.91 -17.76
N TRP A 145 -2.43 -0.82 -18.41
CA TRP A 145 -3.82 -0.45 -18.57
C TRP A 145 -4.59 -1.57 -19.28
N ASP A 146 -4.08 -2.04 -20.42
CA ASP A 146 -4.76 -3.09 -21.20
C ASP A 146 -4.86 -4.41 -20.39
N ALA A 147 -3.81 -4.77 -19.64
CA ALA A 147 -3.83 -5.94 -18.77
C ALA A 147 -4.82 -5.81 -17.59
N VAL A 148 -4.89 -4.65 -16.96
CA VAL A 148 -5.83 -4.38 -15.87
C VAL A 148 -7.27 -4.35 -16.37
N GLU A 149 -7.55 -3.67 -17.48
CA GLU A 149 -8.90 -3.58 -18.04
C GLU A 149 -9.41 -4.93 -18.55
N LEU A 150 -8.54 -5.78 -19.11
CA LEU A 150 -8.90 -7.16 -19.43
C LEU A 150 -9.44 -7.90 -18.19
N ARG A 151 -8.70 -7.85 -17.08
CA ARG A 151 -9.10 -8.51 -15.83
C ARG A 151 -10.33 -7.89 -15.18
N ARG A 152 -10.50 -6.57 -15.31
CA ARG A 152 -11.73 -5.89 -14.89
C ARG A 152 -12.93 -6.41 -15.67
N SER A 153 -12.80 -6.63 -16.98
CA SER A 153 -13.88 -7.15 -17.81
C SER A 153 -14.25 -8.61 -17.51
N GLU A 154 -13.31 -9.38 -16.94
CA GLU A 154 -13.53 -10.74 -16.46
C GLU A 154 -14.16 -10.79 -15.06
N ALA A 155 -14.09 -9.70 -14.30
CA ALA A 155 -14.58 -9.67 -12.93
C ALA A 155 -16.11 -9.73 -12.91
N ALA A 156 -16.66 -10.56 -12.01
CA ALA A 156 -18.10 -10.66 -11.83
C ALA A 156 -18.72 -9.45 -11.11
N GLU A 157 -17.88 -8.63 -10.47
CA GLU A 157 -18.29 -7.48 -9.67
C GLU A 157 -18.11 -6.17 -10.45
N ASP A 158 -19.04 -5.23 -10.30
CA ASP A 158 -18.97 -3.91 -10.93
C ASP A 158 -17.80 -3.05 -10.41
N PHE A 159 -17.39 -3.30 -9.16
CA PHE A 159 -16.31 -2.58 -8.47
C PHE A 159 -15.30 -3.56 -7.86
N PRO A 160 -14.47 -4.22 -8.68
CA PRO A 160 -13.58 -5.29 -8.22
C PRO A 160 -12.38 -4.79 -7.39
N GLY A 161 -12.38 -3.53 -6.98
CA GLY A 161 -11.30 -2.90 -6.21
C GLY A 161 -9.91 -3.11 -6.84
N TRP A 162 -8.97 -3.55 -6.02
CA TRP A 162 -7.57 -3.80 -6.41
C TRP A 162 -7.33 -5.18 -7.05
N ASP A 163 -8.30 -6.10 -7.05
CA ASP A 163 -8.07 -7.48 -7.54
C ASP A 163 -7.53 -7.53 -8.98
N PRO A 164 -8.08 -6.78 -9.96
CA PRO A 164 -7.57 -6.79 -11.33
C PRO A 164 -6.14 -6.27 -11.45
N VAL A 165 -5.77 -5.29 -10.60
CA VAL A 165 -4.41 -4.74 -10.56
C VAL A 165 -3.46 -5.74 -9.93
N LEU A 166 -3.82 -6.32 -8.78
CA LEU A 166 -2.97 -7.30 -8.10
C LEU A 166 -2.78 -8.57 -8.94
N ARG A 167 -3.80 -9.01 -9.68
CA ARG A 167 -3.66 -10.11 -10.65
C ARG A 167 -2.69 -9.75 -11.78
N ALA A 168 -2.74 -8.52 -12.31
CA ALA A 168 -1.79 -8.07 -13.34
C ALA A 168 -0.36 -7.97 -12.80
N VAL A 169 -0.20 -7.48 -11.56
CA VAL A 169 1.08 -7.47 -10.86
C VAL A 169 1.58 -8.90 -10.66
N SER A 170 0.76 -9.81 -10.13
CA SER A 170 1.18 -11.19 -9.86
C SER A 170 1.70 -11.92 -11.09
N GLU A 171 1.06 -11.73 -12.25
CA GLU A 171 1.53 -12.31 -13.51
C GLU A 171 2.85 -11.69 -13.98
N HIS A 172 3.03 -10.38 -13.83
CA HIS A 172 4.28 -9.70 -14.18
C HIS A 172 5.43 -10.07 -13.23
N THR A 173 5.15 -10.21 -11.94
CA THR A 173 6.14 -10.55 -10.92
C THR A 173 6.38 -12.05 -10.79
N GLU A 174 5.62 -12.88 -11.52
CA GLU A 174 5.56 -14.34 -11.38
C GLU A 174 5.35 -14.79 -9.91
N ALA A 175 4.68 -13.97 -9.11
CA ALA A 175 4.54 -14.20 -7.68
C ALA A 175 3.31 -13.51 -7.09
N THR A 176 2.62 -14.16 -6.16
CA THR A 176 1.37 -13.64 -5.59
C THR A 176 1.57 -13.13 -4.16
N LEU A 177 1.34 -11.83 -3.95
CA LEU A 177 1.29 -11.27 -2.59
C LEU A 177 0.06 -11.81 -1.86
N SER A 178 0.28 -12.70 -0.90
CA SER A 178 -0.80 -13.33 -0.13
C SER A 178 -1.15 -12.54 1.14
N ASN A 179 -2.37 -12.73 1.65
CA ASN A 179 -2.74 -12.23 2.98
C ASN A 179 -1.80 -12.72 4.08
N GLU A 180 -1.36 -13.97 4.00
CA GLU A 180 -0.44 -14.53 5.00
C GLU A 180 0.88 -13.76 5.02
N MET A 181 1.42 -13.40 3.85
CA MET A 181 2.65 -12.62 3.75
C MET A 181 2.49 -11.23 4.37
N VAL A 182 1.42 -10.51 4.04
CA VAL A 182 1.15 -9.16 4.57
C VAL A 182 0.88 -9.20 6.08
N ASN A 183 0.28 -10.27 6.58
CA ASN A 183 -0.02 -10.47 7.99
C ASN A 183 1.11 -11.15 8.80
N SER A 184 2.19 -11.58 8.13
CA SER A 184 3.36 -12.14 8.78
C SER A 184 4.19 -11.06 9.50
N ARG A 185 5.24 -11.51 10.20
CA ARG A 185 6.24 -10.60 10.77
C ARG A 185 7.13 -10.08 9.66
N LEU A 186 7.05 -8.77 9.40
CA LEU A 186 7.80 -8.09 8.34
C LEU A 186 8.83 -7.15 8.93
N LEU A 187 9.90 -6.88 8.17
CA LEU A 187 10.92 -5.92 8.57
C LEU A 187 10.28 -4.53 8.59
N THR A 188 10.15 -3.96 9.78
CA THR A 188 9.34 -2.77 10.03
C THR A 188 10.18 -1.65 10.61
N VAL A 189 10.04 -0.44 10.05
CA VAL A 189 10.73 0.76 10.53
C VAL A 189 9.80 1.97 10.48
N LEU A 190 9.97 2.87 11.44
CA LEU A 190 9.36 4.19 11.43
C LEU A 190 10.25 5.16 10.68
N LEU A 191 9.68 5.88 9.72
CA LEU A 191 10.35 6.97 9.06
C LEU A 191 9.68 8.30 9.46
N PRO A 192 10.34 9.16 10.26
CA PRO A 192 9.80 10.47 10.62
C PRO A 192 9.63 11.35 9.38
N GLU A 193 8.52 12.07 9.26
CA GLU A 193 8.23 12.90 8.07
C GLU A 193 9.28 14.02 7.87
N ASN A 194 9.87 14.52 8.95
CA ASN A 194 10.86 15.61 8.92
C ASN A 194 12.24 15.18 8.36
N SER A 195 12.47 13.88 8.18
CA SER A 195 13.79 13.33 7.81
C SER A 195 14.14 13.53 6.33
N GLN A 196 13.16 13.91 5.49
CA GLN A 196 13.28 13.74 4.05
C GLN A 196 13.13 15.03 3.23
N GLY A 197 12.90 16.19 3.85
CA GLY A 197 12.78 17.46 3.13
C GLY A 197 11.64 17.52 2.11
N TYR A 198 10.67 16.60 2.18
CA TYR A 198 9.45 16.68 1.38
C TYR A 198 8.55 17.78 1.96
N GLY A 199 7.95 18.58 1.06
CA GLY A 199 7.05 19.67 1.44
C GLY A 199 5.88 19.21 2.33
N PRO A 200 5.17 20.16 2.97
CA PRO A 200 4.18 19.83 3.97
C PRO A 200 3.11 18.87 3.43
N PRO A 201 2.57 17.99 4.30
CA PRO A 201 1.45 17.14 3.95
C PRO A 201 0.32 17.91 3.25
N PRO A 202 -0.43 17.27 2.32
CA PRO A 202 -1.79 17.72 2.10
C PRO A 202 -2.54 17.68 3.46
N PRO A 203 -3.36 18.70 3.77
CA PRO A 203 -3.95 18.84 5.09
C PRO A 203 -4.74 17.59 5.49
N ARG A 204 -4.32 16.94 6.59
CA ARG A 204 -5.09 15.89 7.26
C ARG A 204 -6.38 16.49 7.76
N THR A 205 -7.46 16.29 7.01
CA THR A 205 -8.81 16.58 7.51
C THR A 205 -9.27 15.33 8.26
N MET A 206 -8.78 15.12 9.49
CA MET A 206 -9.43 14.21 10.41
C MET A 206 -10.75 14.85 10.83
N LYS A 207 -11.82 14.60 10.07
CA LYS A 207 -13.14 14.62 10.69
C LYS A 207 -13.14 13.42 11.63
N SER A 208 -13.35 13.67 12.92
CA SER A 208 -13.60 12.63 13.90
C SER A 208 -14.61 11.63 13.31
N LEU A 209 -14.15 10.43 12.94
CA LEU A 209 -15.04 9.32 12.72
C LEU A 209 -15.61 8.99 14.10
N GLY A 210 -16.76 9.59 14.39
CA GLY A 210 -17.62 9.22 15.48
C GLY A 210 -18.09 7.80 15.23
N TYR A 211 -17.30 6.82 15.66
CA TYR A 211 -17.78 5.47 15.88
C TYR A 211 -18.81 5.56 16.99
N GLY A 212 -20.08 5.56 16.58
CA GLY A 212 -21.23 5.51 17.46
C GLY A 212 -21.28 4.17 18.20
N LEU A 213 -20.53 4.06 19.29
CA LEU A 213 -20.91 3.19 20.40
C LEU A 213 -22.01 3.93 21.17
N ARG A 214 -23.27 3.61 20.83
CA ARG A 214 -24.42 3.90 21.69
C ARG A 214 -24.21 3.16 23.01
N LEU A 215 -23.58 3.83 23.98
CA LEU A 215 -23.80 3.51 25.37
C LEU A 215 -25.23 3.97 25.67
N THR A 216 -26.14 3.01 25.87
CA THR A 216 -27.47 3.28 26.40
C THR A 216 -27.30 3.89 27.78
N GLN A 217 -27.45 5.20 27.86
CA GLN A 217 -27.51 5.94 29.11
C GLN A 217 -28.80 5.53 29.83
N THR A 218 -28.68 4.73 30.89
CA THR A 218 -29.76 4.47 31.84
C THR A 218 -29.99 5.73 32.67
N ASP A 219 -31.21 6.25 32.66
CA ASP A 219 -31.62 7.37 33.50
C ASP A 219 -31.47 7.03 35.00
N PRO A 220 -31.03 7.97 35.85
CA PRO A 220 -31.07 7.79 37.30
C PRO A 220 -32.51 7.92 37.84
N PRO A 221 -32.87 7.21 38.93
CA PRO A 221 -34.21 7.28 39.50
C PRO A 221 -34.50 8.64 40.17
N PRO A 222 -35.76 9.08 40.23
CA PRO A 222 -36.13 10.35 40.84
C PRO A 222 -35.96 10.30 42.36
N ALA A 223 -35.41 11.39 42.91
CA ALA A 223 -35.28 11.60 44.35
C ALA A 223 -36.65 11.82 45.00
N ALA A 224 -36.83 11.25 46.19
CA ALA A 224 -37.99 11.39 47.07
C ALA A 224 -38.05 12.76 47.77
#